data_AF-A0A955THZ8-F1
#
_entry.id   AF-A0A955THZ8-F1
#
_cell.length_a   1.000
_cell.length_b   1.000
_cell.length_c   1.000
_cell.angle_alpha   90.00
_cell.angle_beta   90.00
_cell.angle_gamma   90.00
#
_symmetry.space_group_name_H-M   'P 1'
#
loop_
_entity.id
_entity.type
_entity.pdbx_description
1 polymer ?
#
loop_
_entity_poly.entity_id
_entity_poly.type
_entity_poly.pdbx_seq_one_letter_code
_entity_poly.pdbx_strand_id
1 'polypeptide(L)'
;MAGTPTVHTNTDPALVIQQYLKEFLDLAVRRKWMILSFVFLGITVGGILAWLKVELYRSETVILIEQQKIPEKYVPSVVGGSTAERVSTMTQLVLSRTNLQKVVDEFHLYPKAIKDKGYEEVVAGLRENIQIKTKGGGEVEAFTISFAHSDPIVAMKVTAKLASQYIDQNIKIREQFIEGAMEFLDQELMLAKAGLDQKEKELSEYKMKYLGELPGQLDVNLRTLDRLQLEKIQVQESINSLNPRLDLLQKSIHDYETM
;
A
#
# COMPACT_ATOMS: atom_id res chain seq x y z
N MET A 1 -75.05 33.21 -57.23
CA MET A 1 -74.76 32.23 -58.32
C MET A 1 -73.47 32.65 -59.01
N ALA A 2 -72.72 31.65 -59.48
CA ALA A 2 -71.42 31.69 -60.18
C ALA A 2 -70.18 31.77 -59.26
N GLY A 3 -69.64 30.59 -58.96
CA GLY A 3 -68.39 30.40 -58.23
C GLY A 3 -67.16 30.60 -59.11
N THR A 4 -66.08 31.01 -58.47
CA THR A 4 -64.74 31.19 -59.04
C THR A 4 -64.08 29.82 -59.29
N PRO A 5 -63.51 29.55 -60.47
CA PRO A 5 -62.85 28.28 -60.73
C PRO A 5 -61.45 28.27 -60.12
N THR A 6 -61.24 27.37 -59.17
CA THR A 6 -59.93 27.01 -58.64
C THR A 6 -59.21 26.11 -59.65
N VAL A 7 -58.20 26.66 -60.32
CA VAL A 7 -57.31 25.88 -61.20
C VAL A 7 -56.35 25.08 -60.32
N HIS A 8 -56.63 23.79 -60.17
CA HIS A 8 -55.69 22.84 -59.61
C HIS A 8 -54.62 22.51 -60.68
N THR A 9 -53.45 23.14 -60.60
CA THR A 9 -52.27 22.70 -61.36
C THR A 9 -51.70 21.46 -60.69
N ASN A 10 -52.19 20.29 -61.12
CA ASN A 10 -51.56 19.01 -60.81
C ASN A 10 -50.17 18.99 -61.45
N THR A 11 -49.16 19.40 -60.68
CA THR A 11 -47.76 19.34 -61.07
C THR A 11 -47.22 18.03 -60.50
N ASP A 12 -46.99 17.05 -61.38
CA ASP A 12 -46.35 15.80 -60.99
C ASP A 12 -45.03 16.11 -60.27
N PRO A 13 -44.87 15.74 -58.99
CA PRO A 13 -43.71 16.12 -58.20
C PRO A 13 -42.40 15.57 -58.81
N ALA A 14 -42.48 14.47 -59.55
CA ALA A 14 -41.33 13.87 -60.23
C ALA A 14 -40.79 14.72 -61.39
N LEU A 15 -41.64 15.44 -62.13
CA LEU A 15 -41.23 16.30 -63.25
C LEU A 15 -40.61 17.61 -62.76
N VAL A 16 -41.14 18.15 -61.66
CA VAL A 16 -40.59 19.33 -60.99
C VAL A 16 -39.19 19.03 -60.45
N ILE A 17 -39.00 17.87 -59.81
CA ILE A 17 -37.68 17.42 -59.33
C ILE A 17 -36.70 17.24 -60.49
N GLN A 18 -37.12 16.64 -61.61
CA GLN A 18 -36.30 16.47 -62.82
C GLN A 18 -35.87 17.82 -63.43
N GLN A 19 -36.76 18.82 -63.43
CA GLN A 19 -36.46 20.16 -63.94
C GLN A 19 -35.46 20.90 -63.06
N TYR A 20 -35.65 20.87 -61.73
CA TYR A 20 -34.66 21.39 -60.80
C TYR A 20 -33.31 20.68 -60.95
N LEU A 21 -33.29 19.35 -61.11
CA LEU A 21 -32.06 18.59 -61.31
C LEU A 21 -31.29 19.04 -62.57
N LYS A 22 -32.00 19.25 -63.68
CA LYS A 22 -31.40 19.75 -64.93
C LYS A 22 -30.89 21.18 -64.80
N GLU A 23 -31.63 22.06 -64.14
CA GLU A 23 -31.18 23.45 -63.89
C GLU A 23 -29.93 23.49 -63.00
N PHE A 24 -29.87 22.69 -61.93
CA PHE A 24 -28.67 22.54 -61.11
C PHE A 24 -27.48 21.98 -61.91
N LEU A 25 -27.73 21.00 -62.78
CA LEU A 25 -26.70 20.41 -63.64
C LEU A 25 -26.15 21.45 -64.65
N ASP A 26 -27.02 22.25 -65.25
CA ASP A 26 -26.64 23.24 -66.27
C ASP A 26 -25.91 24.44 -65.64
N LEU A 27 -26.32 24.87 -64.43
CA LEU A 27 -25.55 25.82 -63.61
C LEU A 27 -24.16 25.27 -63.25
N ALA A 28 -24.08 23.97 -62.90
CA ALA A 28 -22.81 23.32 -62.56
C ALA A 28 -21.88 23.20 -63.79
N VAL A 29 -22.42 22.92 -64.99
CA VAL A 29 -21.64 22.82 -66.24
C VAL A 29 -21.13 24.18 -66.72
N ARG A 30 -21.90 25.26 -66.56
CA ARG A 30 -21.45 26.63 -66.92
C ARG A 30 -20.39 27.18 -65.97
N ARG A 31 -20.43 26.83 -64.68
CA ARG A 31 -19.43 27.24 -63.66
C ARG A 31 -18.46 26.12 -63.27
N LYS A 32 -18.34 25.07 -64.09
CA LYS A 32 -17.49 23.90 -63.82
C LYS A 32 -16.06 24.25 -63.42
N TRP A 33 -15.49 25.30 -64.03
CA TRP A 33 -14.14 25.79 -63.70
C TRP A 33 -14.06 26.47 -62.32
N MET A 34 -15.11 27.19 -61.88
CA MET A 34 -15.18 27.74 -60.51
C MET A 34 -15.33 26.63 -59.48
N ILE A 35 -16.25 25.67 -59.72
CA ILE A 35 -16.48 24.54 -58.81
C ILE A 35 -15.20 23.71 -58.69
N LEU A 36 -14.55 23.39 -59.82
CA LEU A 36 -13.28 22.67 -59.83
C LEU A 36 -12.17 23.44 -59.12
N SER A 37 -12.12 24.77 -59.26
CA SER A 37 -11.17 25.61 -58.52
C SER A 37 -11.39 25.58 -57.01
N PHE A 38 -12.64 25.62 -56.53
CA PHE A 38 -12.94 25.52 -55.09
C PHE A 38 -12.63 24.12 -54.54
N VAL A 39 -12.93 23.07 -55.31
CA VAL A 39 -12.60 21.69 -54.93
C VAL A 39 -11.08 21.50 -54.89
N PHE A 40 -10.36 22.00 -55.90
CA PHE A 40 -8.90 21.94 -55.93
C PHE A 40 -8.27 22.76 -54.79
N LEU A 41 -8.83 23.94 -54.48
CA LEU A 41 -8.42 24.73 -53.33
C LEU A 41 -8.66 23.98 -52.01
N GLY A 42 -9.81 23.33 -51.87
CA GLY A 42 -10.10 22.49 -50.70
C GLY A 42 -9.13 21.32 -50.54
N ILE A 43 -8.80 20.63 -51.64
CA ILE A 43 -7.84 19.51 -51.63
C ILE A 43 -6.43 20.01 -51.33
N THR A 44 -6.00 21.13 -51.93
CA THR A 44 -4.67 21.70 -51.67
C THR A 44 -4.53 22.18 -50.23
N VAL A 45 -5.50 22.93 -49.71
CA VAL A 45 -5.52 23.34 -48.30
C VAL A 45 -5.56 22.12 -47.38
N GLY A 46 -6.43 21.14 -47.66
CA GLY A 46 -6.50 19.89 -46.88
C GLY A 46 -5.21 19.09 -46.91
N GLY A 47 -4.55 19.01 -48.07
CA GLY A 47 -3.25 18.34 -48.25
C GLY A 47 -2.12 19.04 -47.50
N ILE A 48 -2.06 20.37 -47.58
CA ILE A 48 -1.08 21.19 -46.83
C ILE A 48 -1.28 20.99 -45.32
N LEU A 49 -2.52 21.06 -44.84
CA LEU A 49 -2.83 20.82 -43.41
C LEU A 49 -2.48 19.40 -42.97
N ALA A 50 -2.68 18.40 -43.82
CA ALA A 50 -2.30 17.01 -43.53
C ALA A 50 -0.78 16.84 -43.44
N TRP A 51 -0.03 17.47 -44.34
CA TRP A 51 1.45 17.47 -44.32
C TRP A 51 2.06 18.22 -43.14
N LEU A 52 1.38 19.24 -42.61
CA LEU A 52 1.85 20.01 -41.45
C LEU A 52 1.63 19.29 -40.11
N LYS A 53 0.87 18.20 -40.07
CA LYS A 53 0.64 17.47 -38.82
C LYS A 53 1.90 16.74 -38.37
N VAL A 54 2.33 17.05 -37.15
CA VAL A 54 3.41 16.32 -36.48
C VAL A 54 2.93 14.92 -36.12
N GLU A 55 3.65 13.90 -36.57
CA GLU A 55 3.42 12.53 -36.16
C GLU A 55 3.76 12.36 -34.67
N LEU A 56 2.84 11.77 -33.91
CA LEU A 56 3.01 11.49 -32.49
C LEU A 56 2.94 9.98 -32.28
N TYR A 57 4.01 9.44 -31.72
CA TYR A 57 4.15 8.02 -31.39
C TYR A 57 3.84 7.84 -29.90
N ARG A 58 2.86 7.00 -29.61
CA ARG A 58 2.44 6.68 -28.24
C ARG A 58 2.99 5.32 -27.84
N SER A 59 3.73 5.26 -26.73
CA SER A 59 4.19 4.03 -26.10
C SER A 59 3.38 3.76 -24.84
N GLU A 60 2.96 2.51 -24.65
CA GLU A 60 2.19 2.08 -23.48
C GLU A 60 2.89 0.91 -22.78
N THR A 61 2.81 0.90 -21.45
CA THR A 61 3.26 -0.21 -20.62
C THR A 61 2.16 -0.55 -19.61
N VAL A 62 1.97 -1.85 -19.36
CA VAL A 62 0.96 -2.36 -18.44
C VAL A 62 1.66 -2.96 -17.23
N ILE A 63 1.32 -2.48 -16.05
CA ILE A 63 1.83 -2.98 -14.77
C ILE A 63 0.69 -3.72 -14.08
N LEU A 64 0.92 -5.00 -13.81
CA LEU A 64 0.01 -5.85 -13.05
C LEU A 64 0.27 -5.69 -11.55
N ILE A 65 -0.78 -5.60 -10.76
CA ILE A 65 -0.68 -5.55 -9.31
C ILE A 65 -0.91 -6.96 -8.76
N GLU A 66 0.14 -7.55 -8.21
CA GLU A 66 0.04 -8.83 -7.52
C GLU A 66 -0.30 -8.61 -6.05
N GLN A 67 -1.41 -9.19 -5.59
CA GLN A 67 -1.75 -9.19 -4.18
C GLN A 67 -0.86 -10.20 -3.44
N GLN A 68 -0.11 -9.74 -2.44
CA GLN A 68 0.70 -10.62 -1.61
C GLN A 68 -0.22 -11.46 -0.71
N LYS A 69 -0.29 -12.77 -0.94
CA LYS A 69 -0.99 -13.71 -0.05
C LYS A 69 -0.17 -13.95 1.21
N ILE A 70 -0.29 -13.07 2.21
CA ILE A 70 0.14 -13.37 3.58
C ILE A 70 -1.08 -13.92 4.32
N PRO A 71 -1.03 -15.09 4.98
CA PRO A 71 -2.13 -15.55 5.81
C PRO A 71 -2.43 -14.51 6.90
N GLU A 72 -3.63 -13.92 6.88
CA GLU A 72 -4.11 -12.87 7.81
C GLU A 72 -4.07 -13.26 9.30
N LYS A 73 -3.70 -14.49 9.61
CA LYS A 73 -3.81 -15.09 10.94
C LYS A 73 -2.69 -14.70 11.91
N TYR A 74 -1.63 -14.05 11.44
CA TYR A 74 -0.45 -13.78 12.28
C TYR A 74 -0.02 -12.31 12.37
N VAL A 75 -0.49 -11.45 11.46
CA VAL A 75 -0.32 -9.99 11.54
C VAL A 75 -1.54 -9.39 10.82
N PRO A 76 -2.32 -8.47 11.42
CA PRO A 76 -3.29 -7.70 10.64
C PRO A 76 -2.53 -7.06 9.47
N SER A 77 -3.13 -6.99 8.27
CA SER A 77 -2.49 -6.29 7.14
C SER A 77 -2.19 -4.86 7.56
N VAL A 78 -0.97 -4.61 7.99
CA VAL A 78 -0.51 -3.32 8.49
C VAL A 78 -0.38 -2.32 7.31
N VAL A 79 -0.49 -2.81 6.08
CA VAL A 79 -0.66 -1.99 4.88
C VAL A 79 -2.13 -1.60 4.78
N GLY A 80 -2.50 -0.49 5.43
CA GLY A 80 -3.81 0.15 5.27
C GLY A 80 -3.97 0.83 3.90
N GLY A 81 -5.23 1.07 3.51
CA GLY A 81 -5.58 1.81 2.30
C GLY A 81 -5.98 0.92 1.11
N SER A 82 -6.85 1.44 0.25
CA SER A 82 -7.28 0.73 -0.96
C SER A 82 -6.12 0.62 -1.97
N THR A 83 -6.13 -0.40 -2.82
CA THR A 83 -5.16 -0.52 -3.93
C THR A 83 -5.18 0.70 -4.85
N ALA A 84 -6.35 1.33 -5.04
CA ALA A 84 -6.48 2.56 -5.80
C ALA A 84 -5.76 3.76 -5.17
N GLU A 85 -5.86 3.92 -3.85
CA GLU A 85 -5.19 4.99 -3.11
C GLU A 85 -3.67 4.87 -3.19
N ARG A 86 -3.14 3.66 -3.04
CA ARG A 86 -1.71 3.37 -3.20
C ARG A 86 -1.21 3.74 -4.59
N VAL A 87 -1.94 3.36 -5.64
CA VAL A 87 -1.61 3.74 -7.02
C VAL A 87 -1.64 5.25 -7.21
N SER A 88 -2.62 5.96 -6.62
CA SER A 88 -2.71 7.42 -6.68
C SER A 88 -1.51 8.10 -6.02
N THR A 89 -1.15 7.68 -4.80
CA THR A 89 0.02 8.22 -4.08
C THR A 89 1.32 7.94 -4.82
N MET A 90 1.51 6.71 -5.31
CA MET A 90 2.68 6.38 -6.13
C MET A 90 2.73 7.21 -7.41
N THR A 91 1.56 7.48 -8.01
CA THR A 91 1.45 8.34 -9.19
C THR A 91 1.90 9.76 -8.91
N GLN A 92 1.46 10.34 -7.80
CA GLN A 92 1.92 11.67 -7.40
C GLN A 92 3.43 11.72 -7.15
N LEU A 93 4.01 10.66 -6.58
CA LEU A 93 5.45 10.56 -6.33
C LEU A 93 6.24 10.41 -7.64
N VAL A 94 5.85 9.50 -8.54
CA VAL A 94 6.55 9.28 -9.81
C VAL A 94 6.43 10.51 -10.73
N LEU A 95 5.26 11.15 -10.77
CA LEU A 95 5.03 12.38 -11.54
C LEU A 95 5.44 13.66 -10.79
N SER A 96 6.14 13.52 -9.66
CA SER A 96 6.68 14.66 -8.93
C SER A 96 7.67 15.44 -9.78
N ARG A 97 7.77 16.75 -9.53
CA ARG A 97 8.66 17.66 -10.26
C ARG A 97 10.10 17.12 -10.31
N THR A 98 10.64 16.69 -9.18
CA THR A 98 12.01 16.20 -9.07
C THR A 98 12.24 14.91 -9.88
N ASN A 99 11.26 14.01 -9.94
CA ASN A 99 11.40 12.78 -10.72
C ASN A 99 11.26 13.04 -12.21
N LEU A 100 10.29 13.86 -12.62
CA LEU A 100 10.13 14.24 -14.02
C LEU A 100 11.31 15.06 -14.55
N GLN A 101 11.90 15.93 -13.73
CA GLN A 101 13.11 16.66 -14.10
C GLN A 101 14.27 15.69 -14.41
N LYS A 102 14.48 14.65 -13.59
CA LYS A 102 15.48 13.61 -13.86
C LYS A 102 15.23 12.91 -15.20
N VAL A 103 13.97 12.63 -15.53
CA VAL A 103 13.59 12.02 -16.81
C VAL A 103 13.88 12.97 -17.98
N VAL A 104 13.57 14.26 -17.83
CA VAL A 104 13.90 15.29 -18.83
C VAL A 104 15.40 15.38 -19.07
N ASP A 105 16.20 15.36 -17.99
CA ASP A 105 17.65 15.47 -18.07
C ASP A 105 18.28 14.20 -18.68
N GLU A 106 17.82 13.01 -18.27
CA GLU A 106 18.33 11.71 -18.73
C GLU A 106 18.08 11.45 -20.23
N PHE A 107 16.94 11.88 -20.75
CA PHE A 107 16.58 11.68 -22.16
C PHE A 107 16.70 12.96 -23.01
N HIS A 108 17.23 14.04 -22.44
CA HIS A 108 17.34 15.36 -23.08
C HIS A 108 16.03 15.81 -23.75
N LEU A 109 14.92 15.71 -23.03
CA LEU A 109 13.60 16.01 -23.57
C LEU A 109 13.42 17.52 -23.79
N TYR A 110 12.86 17.88 -24.94
CA TYR A 110 12.46 19.25 -25.28
C TYR A 110 13.52 20.35 -25.09
N PRO A 111 14.75 20.22 -25.64
CA PRO A 111 15.85 21.16 -25.39
C PRO A 111 15.57 22.60 -25.85
N LYS A 112 14.75 22.78 -26.89
CA LYS A 112 14.30 24.10 -27.36
C LYS A 112 13.30 24.72 -26.38
N ALA A 113 12.30 23.93 -25.94
CA ALA A 113 11.28 24.42 -25.02
C ALA A 113 11.87 24.79 -23.64
N ILE A 114 12.90 24.09 -23.19
CA ILE A 114 13.62 24.43 -21.95
C ILE A 114 14.25 25.82 -22.06
N LYS A 115 14.87 26.15 -23.19
CA LYS A 115 15.49 27.48 -23.41
C LYS A 115 14.44 28.59 -23.50
N ASP A 116 13.31 28.31 -24.15
CA ASP A 116 12.29 29.32 -24.44
C ASP A 116 11.36 29.57 -23.24
N LYS A 117 10.95 28.51 -22.53
CA LYS A 117 9.91 28.56 -21.50
C LYS A 117 10.42 28.24 -20.08
N GLY A 118 11.64 27.76 -19.96
CA GLY A 118 12.21 27.30 -18.69
C GLY A 118 11.81 25.88 -18.32
N TYR A 119 12.51 25.33 -17.34
CA TYR A 119 12.36 23.94 -16.90
C TYR A 119 10.98 23.62 -16.30
N GLU A 120 10.40 24.54 -15.54
CA GLU A 120 9.10 24.32 -14.86
C GLU A 120 7.98 24.00 -15.84
N GLU A 121 7.86 24.82 -16.88
CA GLU A 121 6.80 24.72 -17.87
C GLU A 121 6.93 23.42 -18.67
N VAL A 122 8.17 23.01 -18.97
CA VAL A 122 8.46 21.74 -19.65
C VAL A 122 8.08 20.55 -18.79
N VAL A 123 8.40 20.58 -17.50
CA VAL A 123 8.03 19.50 -16.55
C VAL A 123 6.52 19.44 -16.36
N ALA A 124 5.84 20.58 -16.28
CA ALA A 124 4.38 20.63 -16.20
C ALA A 124 3.73 20.04 -17.46
N GLY A 125 4.19 20.44 -18.66
CA GLY A 125 3.71 19.88 -19.92
C GLY A 125 4.01 18.39 -20.07
N LEU A 126 5.17 17.92 -19.58
CA LEU A 126 5.49 16.49 -19.54
C LEU A 126 4.51 15.72 -18.64
N ARG A 127 4.19 16.26 -17.46
CA ARG A 127 3.22 15.65 -16.54
C ARG A 127 1.86 15.48 -17.20
N GLU A 128 1.39 16.49 -17.94
CA GLU A 128 0.10 16.44 -18.65
C GLU A 128 0.10 15.47 -19.84
N ASN A 129 1.25 15.27 -20.50
CA ASN A 129 1.38 14.32 -21.59
C ASN A 129 1.32 12.85 -21.10
N ILE A 130 1.79 12.59 -19.88
CA ILE A 130 1.76 11.25 -19.28
C ILE A 130 0.33 10.91 -18.85
N GLN A 131 -0.23 9.86 -19.44
CA GLN A 131 -1.57 9.36 -19.11
C GLN A 131 -1.48 8.03 -18.39
N ILE A 132 -2.18 7.93 -17.26
CA ILE A 132 -2.26 6.72 -16.45
C ILE A 132 -3.72 6.29 -16.37
N LYS A 133 -3.99 5.07 -16.81
CA LYS A 133 -5.32 4.47 -16.81
C LYS A 133 -5.32 3.24 -15.92
N THR A 134 -6.13 3.24 -14.88
CA THR A 134 -6.38 2.06 -14.06
C THR A 134 -7.39 1.14 -14.75
N LYS A 135 -7.22 -0.17 -14.61
CA LYS A 135 -8.17 -1.20 -15.05
C LYS A 135 -8.62 -2.00 -13.83
N GLY A 136 -9.94 -2.18 -13.69
CA GLY A 136 -10.54 -2.94 -12.60
C GLY A 136 -12.02 -2.60 -12.39
N GLY A 137 -12.82 -3.59 -11.98
CA GLY A 137 -14.26 -3.45 -11.70
C GLY A 137 -14.61 -3.10 -10.25
N GLY A 138 -13.62 -2.93 -9.38
CA GLY A 138 -13.79 -2.57 -7.97
C GLY A 138 -12.45 -2.33 -7.26
N GLU A 139 -11.50 -3.25 -7.42
CA GLU A 139 -10.09 -3.04 -7.09
C GLU A 139 -9.26 -2.79 -8.36
N VAL A 140 -8.17 -2.02 -8.22
CA VAL A 140 -7.22 -1.82 -9.32
C VAL A 140 -6.36 -3.07 -9.44
N GLU A 141 -6.58 -3.85 -10.51
CA GLU A 141 -5.82 -5.07 -10.79
C GLU A 141 -4.59 -4.77 -11.66
N ALA A 142 -4.70 -3.79 -12.54
CA ALA A 142 -3.62 -3.35 -13.39
C ALA A 142 -3.75 -1.86 -13.71
N PHE A 143 -2.64 -1.24 -14.09
CA PHE A 143 -2.65 0.11 -14.62
C PHE A 143 -1.74 0.22 -15.83
N THR A 144 -2.13 1.09 -16.75
CA THR A 144 -1.43 1.36 -17.99
C THR A 144 -0.85 2.76 -17.94
N ILE A 145 0.47 2.87 -18.12
CA ILE A 145 1.17 4.14 -18.27
C ILE A 145 1.40 4.36 -19.76
N SER A 146 1.12 5.56 -20.24
CA SER A 146 1.30 5.92 -21.65
C SER A 146 1.91 7.30 -21.80
N PHE A 147 2.80 7.43 -22.77
CA PHE A 147 3.49 8.67 -23.11
C PHE A 147 3.60 8.82 -24.63
N ALA A 148 3.41 10.05 -25.13
CA ALA A 148 3.41 10.35 -26.55
C ALA A 148 4.51 11.35 -26.93
N HIS A 149 5.35 10.99 -27.90
CA HIS A 149 6.46 11.80 -28.38
C HIS A 149 6.62 11.72 -29.90
N SER A 150 7.26 12.71 -30.50
CA SER A 150 7.56 12.75 -31.95
C SER A 150 8.55 11.68 -32.39
N ASP A 151 9.37 11.19 -31.46
CA ASP A 151 10.35 10.13 -31.67
C ASP A 151 9.86 8.84 -30.97
N PRO A 152 9.64 7.74 -31.71
CA PRO A 152 9.15 6.48 -31.15
C PRO A 152 10.13 5.84 -30.14
N ILE A 153 11.44 6.01 -30.33
CA ILE A 153 12.46 5.46 -29.44
C ILE A 153 12.44 6.21 -28.11
N VAL A 154 12.32 7.53 -28.16
CA VAL A 154 12.19 8.36 -26.95
C VAL A 154 10.89 8.02 -26.21
N ALA A 155 9.77 7.88 -26.93
CA ALA A 155 8.49 7.48 -26.32
C ALA A 155 8.63 6.16 -25.55
N MET A 156 9.23 5.14 -26.18
CA MET A 156 9.47 3.84 -25.55
C MET A 156 10.38 3.94 -24.32
N LYS A 157 11.50 4.65 -24.43
CA LYS A 157 12.48 4.78 -23.33
C LYS A 157 11.89 5.51 -22.12
N VAL A 158 11.16 6.60 -22.35
CA VAL A 158 10.50 7.36 -21.27
C VAL A 158 9.44 6.51 -20.60
N THR A 159 8.57 5.84 -21.36
CA THR A 159 7.55 4.94 -20.80
C THR A 159 8.19 3.81 -19.97
N ALA A 160 9.26 3.18 -20.47
CA ALA A 160 9.98 2.14 -19.75
C ALA A 160 10.63 2.66 -18.45
N LYS A 161 11.22 3.87 -18.50
CA LYS A 161 11.81 4.51 -17.32
C LYS A 161 10.77 4.80 -16.26
N LEU A 162 9.62 5.35 -16.64
CA LEU A 162 8.53 5.60 -15.72
C LEU A 162 8.06 4.30 -15.08
N ALA A 163 7.90 3.22 -15.85
CA ALA A 163 7.55 1.90 -15.33
C ALA A 163 8.57 1.40 -14.30
N SER A 164 9.87 1.52 -14.60
CA SER A 164 10.94 1.16 -13.65
C SER A 164 10.85 1.98 -12.36
N GLN A 165 10.63 3.30 -12.48
CA GLN A 165 10.46 4.16 -11.31
C GLN A 165 9.27 3.75 -10.44
N TYR A 166 8.15 3.30 -11.02
CA TYR A 166 7.03 2.76 -10.24
C TYR A 166 7.44 1.53 -9.43
N ILE A 167 8.15 0.59 -10.04
CA ILE A 167 8.62 -0.63 -9.37
C ILE A 167 9.60 -0.28 -8.26
N ASP A 168 10.57 0.60 -8.53
CA ASP A 168 11.56 1.04 -7.54
C ASP A 168 10.91 1.75 -6.35
N GLN A 169 9.91 2.61 -6.60
CA GLN A 169 9.18 3.31 -5.53
C GLN A 169 8.33 2.33 -4.71
N ASN A 170 7.74 1.32 -5.34
CA ASN A 170 7.00 0.28 -4.63
C ASN A 170 7.92 -0.50 -3.67
N ILE A 171 9.12 -0.88 -4.14
CA ILE A 171 10.12 -1.56 -3.32
C ILE A 171 10.52 -0.69 -2.13
N LYS A 172 10.85 0.59 -2.36
CA LYS A 172 11.24 1.53 -1.30
C LYS A 172 10.15 1.74 -0.25
N ILE A 173 8.90 1.94 -0.68
CA ILE A 173 7.77 2.10 0.24
C ILE A 173 7.62 0.82 1.09
N ARG A 174 7.81 -0.35 0.48
CA ARG A 174 7.75 -1.64 1.18
C ARG A 174 8.90 -1.81 2.17
N GLU A 175 10.11 -1.38 1.82
CA GLU A 175 11.27 -1.37 2.73
C GLU A 175 11.02 -0.48 3.94
N GLN A 176 10.61 0.78 3.73
CA GLN A 176 10.26 1.73 4.80
C GLN A 176 9.18 1.17 5.73
N PHE A 177 8.20 0.48 5.15
CA PHE A 177 7.15 -0.17 5.91
C PHE A 177 7.68 -1.31 6.80
N ILE A 178 8.57 -2.17 6.25
CA ILE A 178 9.20 -3.26 7.01
C ILE A 178 10.06 -2.70 8.13
N GLU A 179 10.82 -1.63 7.88
CA GLU A 179 11.62 -0.94 8.90
C GLU A 179 10.76 -0.42 10.05
N GLY A 180 9.66 0.29 9.74
CA GLY A 180 8.74 0.78 10.77
C GLY A 180 8.04 -0.33 11.56
N ALA A 181 7.71 -1.45 10.90
CA ALA A 181 7.15 -2.61 11.59
C ALA A 181 8.16 -3.29 12.51
N MET A 182 9.44 -3.39 12.11
CA MET A 182 10.50 -3.89 12.97
C MET A 182 10.73 -2.99 14.18
N GLU A 183 10.73 -1.67 13.99
CA GLU A 183 10.84 -0.70 15.09
C GLU A 183 9.69 -0.85 16.09
N PHE A 184 8.44 -1.00 15.60
CA PHE A 184 7.29 -1.26 16.45
C PHE A 184 7.43 -2.56 17.25
N LEU A 185 7.84 -3.67 16.59
CA LEU A 185 8.02 -4.95 17.27
C LEU A 185 9.15 -4.91 18.31
N ASP A 186 10.22 -4.15 18.06
CA ASP A 186 11.31 -3.96 19.02
C ASP A 186 10.84 -3.17 20.25
N GLN A 187 10.05 -2.11 20.03
CA GLN A 187 9.43 -1.35 21.12
C GLN A 187 8.49 -2.21 21.98
N GLU A 188 7.61 -2.99 21.35
CA GLU A 188 6.72 -3.92 22.07
C GLU A 188 7.50 -5.00 22.82
N LEU A 189 8.59 -5.52 22.25
CA LEU A 189 9.46 -6.48 22.91
C LEU A 189 10.14 -5.88 24.14
N MET A 190 10.62 -4.64 24.06
CA MET A 190 11.18 -3.92 25.20
C MET A 190 10.15 -3.69 26.31
N LEU A 191 8.94 -3.24 25.95
CA LEU A 191 7.85 -3.04 26.91
C LEU A 191 7.43 -4.34 27.58
N ALA A 192 7.30 -5.43 26.81
CA ALA A 192 6.96 -6.75 27.31
C ALA A 192 8.03 -7.30 28.26
N LYS A 193 9.33 -7.14 27.92
CA LYS A 193 10.44 -7.50 28.81
C LYS A 193 10.41 -6.73 30.12
N ALA A 194 10.25 -5.40 30.06
CA ALA A 194 10.16 -4.57 31.26
C ALA A 194 8.98 -4.99 32.17
N GLY A 195 7.83 -5.31 31.57
CA GLY A 195 6.67 -5.84 32.28
C GLY A 195 6.94 -7.20 32.94
N LEU A 196 7.66 -8.10 32.25
CA LEU A 196 8.06 -9.39 32.79
C LEU A 196 9.03 -9.23 33.98
N ASP A 197 10.07 -8.41 33.83
CA ASP A 197 11.06 -8.15 34.88
C ASP A 197 10.39 -7.57 36.13
N GLN A 198 9.40 -6.68 35.95
CA GLN A 198 8.60 -6.16 37.06
C GLN A 198 7.82 -7.28 37.77
N LYS A 199 7.17 -8.17 37.02
CA LYS A 199 6.41 -9.29 37.59
C LYS A 199 7.31 -10.31 38.27
N GLU A 200 8.49 -10.57 37.74
CA GLU A 200 9.50 -11.42 38.39
C GLU A 200 10.00 -10.81 39.70
N LYS A 201 10.20 -9.49 39.74
CA LYS A 201 10.58 -8.78 40.96
C LYS A 201 9.47 -8.83 42.02
N GLU A 202 8.22 -8.53 41.63
CA GLU A 202 7.05 -8.66 42.51
C GLU A 202 6.93 -10.09 43.08
N LEU A 203 7.14 -11.12 42.23
CA LEU A 203 7.13 -12.51 42.65
C LEU A 203 8.29 -12.86 43.60
N SER A 204 9.49 -12.32 43.34
CA SER A 204 10.66 -12.51 44.19
C SER A 204 10.46 -11.88 45.57
N GLU A 205 9.98 -10.63 45.63
CA GLU A 205 9.65 -9.92 46.88
C GLU A 205 8.56 -10.66 47.67
N TYR A 206 7.53 -11.16 46.98
CA TYR A 206 6.50 -12.00 47.60
C TYR A 206 7.11 -13.28 48.19
N LYS A 207 7.97 -13.98 47.45
CA LYS A 207 8.65 -15.19 47.95
C LYS A 207 9.55 -14.89 49.16
N MET A 208 10.26 -13.77 49.18
CA MET A 208 11.10 -13.36 50.31
C MET A 208 10.25 -13.00 51.54
N LYS A 209 9.15 -12.30 51.35
CA LYS A 209 8.27 -11.88 52.46
C LYS A 209 7.57 -13.08 53.13
N TYR A 210 7.21 -14.09 52.35
CA TYR A 210 6.49 -15.29 52.80
C TYR A 210 7.39 -16.54 52.84
N LEU A 211 8.69 -16.35 53.12
CA LEU A 211 9.66 -17.43 53.34
C LEU A 211 9.14 -18.37 54.45
N GLY A 212 8.90 -19.65 54.12
CA GLY A 212 8.33 -20.64 55.04
C GLY A 212 6.80 -20.79 54.98
N GLU A 213 6.07 -19.94 54.27
CA GLU A 213 4.60 -20.07 54.07
C GLU A 213 4.23 -20.38 52.60
N LEU A 214 5.24 -20.50 51.74
CA LEU A 214 5.05 -20.80 50.32
C LEU A 214 4.39 -22.17 50.12
N PRO A 215 3.43 -22.31 49.18
CA PRO A 215 2.76 -23.58 48.90
C PRO A 215 3.73 -24.72 48.58
N GLY A 216 4.84 -24.42 47.88
CA GLY A 216 5.89 -25.40 47.57
C GLY A 216 6.79 -25.79 48.74
N GLN A 217 6.80 -25.01 49.83
CA GLN A 217 7.54 -25.32 51.05
C GLN A 217 6.68 -26.02 52.11
N LEU A 218 5.37 -26.08 51.92
CA LEU A 218 4.45 -26.73 52.85
C LEU A 218 4.82 -28.20 53.11
N ASP A 219 5.16 -28.98 52.07
CA ASP A 219 5.58 -30.39 52.24
C ASP A 219 6.88 -30.50 53.04
N VAL A 220 7.86 -29.63 52.78
CA VAL A 220 9.15 -29.60 53.51
C VAL A 220 8.93 -29.22 54.97
N ASN A 221 8.07 -28.23 55.21
CA ASN A 221 7.72 -27.80 56.56
C ASN A 221 6.98 -28.90 57.33
N LEU A 222 6.02 -29.58 56.69
CA LEU A 222 5.29 -30.70 57.28
C LEU A 222 6.23 -31.87 57.63
N ARG A 223 7.14 -32.26 56.73
CA ARG A 223 8.16 -33.28 57.03
C ARG A 223 9.10 -32.87 58.16
N THR A 224 9.46 -31.60 58.22
CA THR A 224 10.30 -31.06 59.30
C THR A 224 9.54 -31.10 60.63
N LEU A 225 8.25 -30.76 60.62
CA LEU A 225 7.34 -30.90 61.75
C LEU A 225 7.24 -32.35 62.24
N ASP A 226 7.05 -33.32 61.34
CA ASP A 226 7.01 -34.75 61.69
C ASP A 226 8.33 -35.20 62.34
N ARG A 227 9.47 -34.77 61.78
CA ARG A 227 10.79 -35.08 62.35
C ARG A 227 10.96 -34.46 63.75
N LEU A 228 10.57 -33.20 63.93
CA LEU A 228 10.63 -32.52 65.22
C LEU A 228 9.70 -33.15 66.25
N GLN A 229 8.54 -33.67 65.84
CA GLN A 229 7.65 -34.44 66.72
C GLN A 229 8.30 -35.74 67.19
N LEU A 230 8.93 -36.49 66.27
CA LEU A 230 9.67 -37.70 66.62
C LEU A 230 10.83 -37.40 67.58
N GLU A 231 11.60 -36.35 67.32
CA GLU A 231 12.70 -35.90 68.18
C GLU A 231 12.18 -35.50 69.58
N LYS A 232 11.06 -34.77 69.66
CA LYS A 232 10.41 -34.44 70.93
C LYS A 232 10.00 -35.68 71.72
N ILE A 233 9.41 -36.68 71.07
CA ILE A 233 9.04 -37.95 71.71
C ILE A 233 10.29 -38.63 72.27
N GLN A 234 11.37 -38.70 71.50
CA GLN A 234 12.61 -39.34 71.89
C GLN A 234 13.31 -38.63 73.06
N VAL A 235 13.30 -37.29 73.07
CA VAL A 235 13.79 -36.48 74.19
C VAL A 235 12.91 -36.68 75.42
N GLN A 236 11.58 -36.75 75.26
CA GLN A 236 10.66 -36.98 76.37
C GLN A 236 10.86 -38.37 77.00
N GLU A 237 11.05 -39.40 76.18
CA GLU A 237 11.43 -40.73 76.65
C GLU A 237 12.76 -40.72 77.38
N SER A 238 13.74 -39.97 76.87
CA SER A 238 15.04 -39.78 77.53
C SER A 238 14.87 -39.14 78.91
N ILE A 239 14.09 -38.05 79.03
CA ILE A 239 13.77 -37.40 80.32
C ILE A 239 13.08 -38.39 81.27
N ASN A 240 12.07 -39.11 80.79
CA ASN A 240 11.34 -40.08 81.59
C ASN A 240 12.23 -41.25 82.05
N SER A 241 13.25 -41.62 81.28
CA SER A 241 14.23 -42.64 81.67
C SER A 241 15.31 -42.12 82.64
N LEU A 242 15.58 -40.81 82.63
CA LEU A 242 16.56 -40.15 83.50
C LEU A 242 15.97 -39.87 84.89
N ASN A 243 14.68 -39.58 85.01
CA ASN A 243 14.00 -39.33 86.29
C ASN A 243 14.16 -40.49 87.30
N PRO A 244 13.91 -41.77 86.94
CA PRO A 244 14.17 -42.91 87.83
C PRO A 244 15.64 -43.04 88.23
N ARG A 245 16.58 -42.71 87.32
CA ARG A 245 18.01 -42.76 87.64
C ARG A 245 18.40 -41.71 88.68
N LEU A 246 17.84 -40.51 88.58
CA LEU A 246 18.03 -39.47 89.59
C LEU A 246 17.45 -39.89 90.94
N ASP A 247 16.25 -40.47 90.95
CA ASP A 247 15.60 -40.94 92.18
C ASP A 247 16.39 -42.07 92.86
N LEU A 248 16.94 -43.00 92.07
CA LEU A 248 17.85 -44.04 92.57
C LEU A 248 19.16 -43.49 93.13
N LEU A 249 19.77 -42.52 92.45
CA LEU A 249 20.98 -41.86 92.95
C LEU A 249 20.72 -41.11 94.25
N GLN A 250 19.60 -40.38 94.32
CA GLN A 250 19.19 -39.64 95.51
C GLN A 250 18.91 -40.60 96.68
N LYS A 251 18.27 -41.74 96.42
CA LYS A 251 18.06 -42.80 97.40
C LYS A 251 19.39 -43.40 97.88
N SER A 252 20.33 -43.65 96.97
CA SER A 252 21.66 -44.17 97.34
C SER A 252 22.49 -43.19 98.19
N ILE A 253 22.35 -41.88 97.95
CA ILE A 253 22.98 -40.85 98.77
C ILE A 253 22.34 -40.83 100.17
N HIS A 254 21.01 -40.91 100.26
CA HIS A 254 20.30 -40.96 101.54
C HIS A 254 20.62 -42.22 102.36
N ASP A 255 20.72 -43.37 101.70
CA ASP A 255 21.13 -44.63 102.34
C ASP A 255 22.58 -44.56 102.85
N TYR A 256 23.46 -43.77 102.20
CA TYR A 256 24.82 -43.50 102.68
C TYR A 256 24.86 -42.52 103.87
N GLU A 257 23.92 -41.58 103.96
CA GLU A 257 23.83 -40.61 105.07
C GLU A 257 23.16 -41.21 106.32
N THR A 258 22.48 -42.36 106.20
CA THR A 258 21.74 -43.01 107.29
C THR A 258 22.44 -44.24 107.88
N MET A 259 23.62 -44.61 107.36
CA MET A 259 24.58 -45.56 107.95
C MET A 259 25.61 -44.87 108.85
#